data_AF-A0A411EAD1-F1
#
_entry.id   AF-A0A411EAD1-F1
#
_cell.length_a   1.000
_cell.length_b   1.000
_cell.length_c   1.000
_cell.angle_alpha   90.00
_cell.angle_beta   90.00
_cell.angle_gamma   90.00
#
_symmetry.space_group_name_H-M   'P 1'
#
loop_
_entity.id
_entity.type
_entity.pdbx_description
1 polymer ?
#
loop_
_entity_poly.entity_id
_entity_poly.type
_entity_poly.pdbx_seq_one_letter_code
_entity_poly.pdbx_strand_id
1 'polypeptide(L)'
;MEYSGSLKKEYWYIKVTGTFNIKEVEGLLEAVSEPKHPKVLINFLELQETNLSYRVRYNLVLKAQELLNKEMTYAMIWPKKDINYFWLNNSLKFGLRVNIFPSMSAGKKWLLKA
;
A
#
# COMPACT_ATOMS: atom_id res chain seq x y z
N MET A 1 -6.98 13.55 -1.15
CA MET A 1 -7.01 12.07 -1.12
C MET A 1 -7.72 11.69 0.15
N GLU A 2 -8.59 10.69 0.10
CA GLU A 2 -9.28 10.22 1.29
C GLU A 2 -9.07 8.72 1.44
N TYR A 3 -9.14 8.22 2.68
CA TYR A 3 -9.12 6.81 2.93
C TYR A 3 -10.11 6.42 4.03
N SER A 4 -10.64 5.20 3.91
CA SER A 4 -11.51 4.59 4.91
C SER A 4 -11.03 3.18 5.24
N GLY A 5 -11.08 2.82 6.52
CA GLY A 5 -10.64 1.52 7.02
C GLY A 5 -11.81 0.68 7.51
N SER A 6 -11.79 -0.63 7.24
CA SER A 6 -12.70 -1.60 7.83
C SER A 6 -11.95 -2.85 8.27
N LEU A 7 -12.12 -3.26 9.53
CA LEU A 7 -11.51 -4.48 10.04
C LEU A 7 -12.31 -5.69 9.53
N LYS A 8 -11.63 -6.62 8.85
CA LYS A 8 -12.17 -7.93 8.49
C LYS A 8 -11.53 -8.98 9.41
N LYS A 9 -12.15 -10.16 9.49
CA LYS A 9 -11.66 -11.27 10.31
C LYS A 9 -10.21 -11.66 10.01
N GLU A 10 -9.78 -11.52 8.75
CA GLU A 10 -8.49 -12.02 8.27
C GLU A 10 -7.48 -10.90 7.92
N TYR A 11 -7.94 -9.65 7.82
CA TYR A 11 -7.10 -8.50 7.44
C TYR A 11 -7.81 -7.17 7.75
N TRP A 12 -7.02 -6.11 7.89
CA TRP A 12 -7.53 -4.75 7.86
C TRP A 12 -7.61 -4.26 6.40
N TYR A 13 -8.80 -3.90 5.95
CA TYR A 13 -9.03 -3.36 4.62
C TYR A 13 -9.01 -1.84 4.64
N ILE A 14 -8.32 -1.24 3.67
CA ILE A 14 -8.29 0.20 3.47
C ILE A 14 -8.65 0.51 2.03
N LYS A 15 -9.62 1.39 1.84
CA LYS A 15 -10.00 1.93 0.53
C LYS A 15 -9.46 3.35 0.41
N VAL A 16 -8.78 3.65 -0.68
CA VAL A 16 -8.21 4.98 -0.98
C VAL A 16 -8.87 5.53 -2.24
N THR A 17 -9.33 6.78 -2.17
CA THR A 17 -10.08 7.45 -3.23
C THR A 17 -9.59 8.89 -3.45
N GLY A 18 -9.96 9.48 -4.60
CA GLY A 18 -9.65 10.86 -4.95
C GLY A 18 -8.38 10.98 -5.81
N THR A 19 -7.62 12.06 -5.61
CA THR A 19 -6.40 12.34 -6.39
C THR A 19 -5.15 12.07 -5.56
N PHE A 20 -4.11 11.52 -6.19
CA PHE A 20 -2.83 11.24 -5.52
C PHE A 20 -2.22 12.52 -4.92
N ASN A 21 -1.82 12.42 -3.65
CA ASN A 21 -1.06 13.44 -2.96
C ASN A 21 -0.05 12.75 -2.04
N ILE A 22 1.23 13.11 -2.19
CA ILE A 22 2.29 12.45 -1.44
C ILE A 22 2.14 12.61 0.08
N LYS A 23 1.73 13.79 0.57
CA LYS A 23 1.57 14.04 2.00
C LYS A 23 0.45 13.19 2.61
N GLU A 24 -0.64 13.03 1.87
CA GLU A 24 -1.76 12.22 2.34
C GLU A 24 -1.43 10.72 2.28
N VAL A 25 -0.63 10.27 1.30
CA VAL A 25 -0.10 8.90 1.28
C VAL A 25 0.87 8.67 2.45
N GLU A 26 1.72 9.63 2.78
CA GLU A 26 2.57 9.55 3.98
C GLU A 26 1.73 9.40 5.26
N GLY A 27 0.68 10.21 5.43
CA GLY A 27 -0.25 10.07 6.55
C GLY A 27 -1.00 8.74 6.56
N LEU A 28 -1.31 8.17 5.39
CA LEU A 28 -1.83 6.81 5.31
C LEU A 28 -0.80 5.78 5.77
N LEU A 29 0.47 5.89 5.35
CA LEU A 29 1.54 4.97 5.77
C LEU A 29 1.75 4.99 7.28
N GLU A 30 1.69 6.17 7.89
CA GLU A 30 1.73 6.35 9.34
C GLU A 30 0.50 5.71 10.00
N ALA A 31 -0.71 5.96 9.49
CA ALA A 31 -1.94 5.37 10.04
C ALA A 31 -1.95 3.83 9.98
N VAL A 32 -1.32 3.22 8.96
CA VAL A 32 -1.22 1.75 8.84
C VAL A 32 -0.03 1.14 9.57
N SER A 33 0.86 1.98 10.11
CA SER A 33 1.96 1.52 10.96
C SER A 33 1.46 1.05 12.33
N GLU A 34 0.37 1.67 12.82
CA GLU A 34 -0.32 1.26 14.04
C GLU A 34 -1.20 0.02 13.77
N PRO A 35 -0.84 -1.14 14.35
CA PRO A 35 -1.45 -2.40 13.93
C PRO A 35 -2.87 -2.56 14.48
N LYS A 36 -3.87 -2.43 13.60
CA LYS A 36 -5.23 -2.97 13.85
C LYS A 36 -5.36 -4.45 13.49
N HIS A 37 -4.44 -4.95 12.65
CA HIS A 37 -4.35 -6.34 12.22
C HIS A 37 -2.96 -6.60 11.61
N PRO A 38 -2.31 -7.77 11.81
CA PRO A 38 -1.00 -8.08 11.21
C PRO A 38 -0.97 -8.16 9.67
N LYS A 39 -2.14 -8.10 9.04
CA LYS A 39 -2.34 -8.19 7.59
C LYS A 39 -3.17 -7.00 7.15
N VAL A 40 -2.70 -6.25 6.17
CA VAL A 40 -3.34 -5.04 5.67
C VAL A 40 -3.50 -5.14 4.16
N LEU A 41 -4.70 -4.85 3.66
CA LEU A 41 -4.99 -4.75 2.24
C LEU A 41 -5.39 -3.31 1.91
N ILE A 42 -4.55 -2.62 1.14
CA ILE A 42 -4.74 -1.22 0.76
C ILE A 42 -5.16 -1.15 -0.71
N ASN A 43 -6.32 -0.57 -0.99
CA ASN A 43 -6.89 -0.51 -2.33
C ASN A 43 -6.83 0.91 -2.90
N PHE A 44 -6.03 1.09 -3.95
CA PHE A 44 -5.82 2.35 -4.68
C PHE A 44 -6.50 2.36 -6.06
N LEU A 45 -7.40 1.41 -6.37
CA LEU A 45 -8.01 1.33 -7.71
C LEU A 45 -8.83 2.57 -8.09
N GLU A 46 -9.39 3.27 -7.11
CA GLU A 46 -10.17 4.50 -7.29
C GLU A 46 -9.33 5.78 -7.12
N LEU A 47 -8.00 5.64 -7.03
CA LEU A 47 -7.06 6.76 -6.96
C LEU A 47 -6.69 7.26 -8.35
N GLN A 48 -6.84 8.56 -8.58
CA GLN A 48 -6.49 9.26 -9.80
C GLN A 48 -5.04 9.78 -9.74
N GLU A 49 -4.50 10.17 -10.90
CA GLU A 49 -3.12 10.70 -11.04
C GLU A 49 -2.02 9.76 -10.51
N THR A 50 -2.20 8.45 -10.71
CA THR A 50 -1.27 7.43 -10.24
C THR A 50 -0.04 7.22 -11.13
N ASN A 51 0.08 7.96 -12.25
CA ASN A 51 1.30 7.99 -13.07
C ASN A 51 2.39 8.85 -12.40
N LEU A 52 3.06 8.27 -11.41
CA LEU A 52 4.01 8.99 -10.57
C LEU A 52 5.37 9.14 -11.28
N SER A 53 6.01 10.30 -11.11
CA SER A 53 7.40 10.49 -11.53
C SER A 53 8.37 9.64 -10.70
N TYR A 54 9.58 9.41 -11.22
CA TYR A 54 10.62 8.66 -10.50
C TYR A 54 10.88 9.22 -9.09
N ARG A 55 11.02 10.55 -8.96
CA ARG A 55 11.29 11.21 -7.68
C ARG A 55 10.19 10.92 -6.65
N VAL A 56 8.93 10.95 -7.08
CA VAL A 56 7.79 10.65 -6.20
C VAL A 56 7.81 9.18 -5.77
N ARG A 57 8.04 8.25 -6.70
CA ARG A 57 8.15 6.82 -6.38
C ARG A 57 9.29 6.53 -5.40
N TYR A 58 10.43 7.19 -5.58
CA TYR A 58 11.58 7.07 -4.68
C TYR A 58 11.27 7.56 -3.26
N ASN A 59 10.64 8.74 -3.14
CA ASN A 59 10.24 9.26 -1.84
C ASN A 59 9.25 8.34 -1.11
N LEU A 60 8.29 7.75 -1.84
CA LEU A 60 7.36 6.78 -1.27
C LEU A 60 8.07 5.55 -0.70
N VAL A 61 9.12 5.05 -1.36
CA VAL A 61 9.93 3.94 -0.84
C VAL A 61 10.61 4.31 0.46
N LEU A 62 11.25 5.48 0.52
CA LEU A 62 11.93 5.95 1.73
C LEU A 62 10.95 6.11 2.90
N LYS A 63 9.78 6.69 2.63
CA LYS A 63 8.73 6.85 3.65
C LYS A 63 8.12 5.53 4.08
N ALA A 64 7.90 4.60 3.15
CA ALA A 64 7.45 3.26 3.49
C ALA A 64 8.47 2.52 4.37
N GLN A 65 9.77 2.68 4.11
CA GLN A 65 10.84 2.12 4.92
C GLN A 65 10.86 2.71 6.34
N GLU A 66 10.65 4.01 6.46
CA GLU A 66 10.64 4.74 7.73
C GLU A 66 9.43 4.39 8.59
N LEU A 67 8.25 4.32 7.96
CA LEU A 67 6.97 4.31 8.68
C LEU A 67 6.34 2.91 8.80
N LEU A 68 6.49 2.02 7.81
CA LEU A 68 5.77 0.75 7.85
C LEU A 68 6.38 -0.23 8.85
N ASN A 69 5.50 -0.93 9.57
CA ASN A 69 5.89 -1.96 10.51
C ASN A 69 6.33 -3.23 9.78
N LYS A 70 7.58 -3.65 9.99
CA LYS A 70 8.20 -4.80 9.32
C LYS A 70 7.60 -6.16 9.70
N GLU A 71 6.89 -6.24 10.83
CA GLU A 71 6.20 -7.46 11.27
C GLU A 71 4.86 -7.67 10.56
N MET A 72 4.31 -6.60 9.96
CA MET A 72 3.04 -6.62 9.26
C MET A 72 3.21 -6.99 7.78
N THR A 73 2.15 -7.57 7.21
CA THR A 73 2.09 -7.93 5.79
C THR A 73 1.13 -7.02 5.04
N TYR A 74 1.60 -6.40 3.97
CA TYR A 74 0.86 -5.39 3.21
C TYR A 74 0.61 -5.87 1.78
N ALA A 75 -0.66 -5.96 1.38
CA ALA A 75 -1.06 -6.13 -0.02
C ALA A 75 -1.59 -4.79 -0.55
N MET A 76 -0.91 -4.20 -1.54
CA MET A 76 -1.35 -2.97 -2.19
C MET A 76 -2.02 -3.31 -3.52
N ILE A 77 -3.23 -2.83 -3.74
CA ILE A 77 -3.95 -2.98 -5.00
C ILE A 77 -3.79 -1.69 -5.77
N TRP A 78 -3.05 -1.71 -6.88
CA TRP A 78 -2.69 -0.53 -7.65
C TRP A 78 -3.22 -0.63 -9.08
N PRO A 79 -3.68 0.46 -9.72
CA PRO A 79 -4.12 0.42 -11.12
C PRO A 79 -3.06 -0.18 -12.06
N LYS A 80 -3.47 -1.16 -12.90
CA LYS A 80 -2.55 -1.92 -13.77
C LYS A 80 -1.72 -1.04 -14.69
N LYS A 81 -2.30 0.05 -15.22
CA LYS A 81 -1.63 1.00 -16.12
C LYS A 81 -0.44 1.72 -15.47
N ASP A 82 -0.45 1.86 -14.15
CA ASP A 82 0.48 2.69 -13.38
C ASP A 82 1.13 1.90 -12.23
N ILE A 83 1.14 0.57 -12.34
CA ILE A 83 1.60 -0.31 -11.26
C ILE A 83 3.04 0.05 -10.84
N ASN A 84 3.19 0.38 -9.57
CA ASN A 84 4.44 0.91 -9.05
C ASN A 84 5.42 -0.21 -8.66
N TYR A 85 5.89 -0.99 -9.64
CA TYR A 85 6.90 -2.04 -9.40
C TYR A 85 8.20 -1.50 -8.77
N PHE A 86 8.49 -0.20 -8.96
CA PHE A 86 9.61 0.45 -8.30
C PHE A 86 9.47 0.42 -6.77
N TRP A 87 8.26 0.68 -6.25
CA TRP A 87 7.99 0.57 -4.83
C TRP A 87 8.23 -0.87 -4.35
N LEU A 88 7.61 -1.85 -5.00
CA LEU A 88 7.76 -3.27 -4.65
C LEU A 88 9.23 -3.70 -4.56
N ASN A 89 10.00 -3.45 -5.62
CA ASN A 89 11.38 -3.93 -5.74
C ASN A 89 12.31 -3.34 -4.68
N ASN A 90 12.02 -2.14 -4.18
CA ASN A 90 12.87 -1.51 -3.18
C ASN A 90 12.39 -1.80 -1.76
N SER A 91 11.08 -1.82 -1.50
CA SER A 91 10.58 -2.15 -0.16
C SER A 91 10.95 -3.57 0.30
N LEU A 92 10.98 -4.54 -0.61
CA LEU A 92 11.45 -5.90 -0.29
C LEU A 92 12.92 -5.93 0.17
N LYS A 93 13.79 -5.09 -0.41
CA LYS A 93 15.21 -4.99 -0.01
C LYS A 93 15.39 -4.48 1.41
N PHE A 94 14.41 -3.72 1.93
CA PHE A 94 14.42 -3.16 3.28
C PHE A 94 13.74 -4.07 4.32
N GLY A 95 13.36 -5.29 3.93
CA GLY A 95 12.74 -6.29 4.81
C GLY A 95 11.25 -6.08 5.05
N LEU A 96 10.58 -5.21 4.28
CA LEU A 96 9.13 -5.04 4.36
C LEU A 96 8.43 -6.20 3.66
N ARG A 97 7.42 -6.78 4.31
CA ARG A 97 6.55 -7.81 3.72
C ARG A 97 5.43 -7.16 2.92
N VAL A 98 5.78 -6.61 1.75
CA VAL A 98 4.83 -5.90 0.88
C VAL A 98 4.76 -6.54 -0.49
N ASN A 99 3.56 -6.58 -1.07
CA ASN A 99 3.39 -6.94 -2.48
C ASN A 99 2.30 -6.09 -3.17
N ILE A 100 2.45 -5.88 -4.47
CA ILE A 100 1.58 -5.01 -5.27
C ILE A 100 0.86 -5.82 -6.34
N PHE A 101 -0.46 -5.62 -6.45
CA PHE A 101 -1.32 -6.38 -7.35
C PHE A 101 -2.20 -5.45 -8.19
N PRO A 102 -2.47 -5.80 -9.46
CA PRO A 102 -3.40 -5.05 -10.30
C PRO A 102 -4.88 -5.34 -10.00
N SER A 103 -5.17 -6.31 -9.13
CA SER A 103 -6.54 -6.73 -8.82
C SER A 103 -6.72 -7.13 -7.36
N MET A 104 -7.89 -6.80 -6.82
CA MET A 104 -8.31 -7.16 -5.46
C MET A 104 -8.22 -8.67 -5.20
N SER A 105 -8.65 -9.48 -6.17
CA SER A 105 -8.67 -10.94 -6.04
C SER A 105 -7.27 -11.52 -5.85
N ALA A 106 -6.30 -11.06 -6.65
CA ALA A 106 -4.92 -11.55 -6.56
C ALA A 106 -4.27 -11.13 -5.24
N GLY A 107 -4.42 -9.85 -4.86
CA GLY A 107 -3.83 -9.34 -3.62
C GLY A 107 -4.43 -9.97 -2.37
N LYS A 108 -5.76 -10.17 -2.34
CA LYS A 108 -6.41 -10.90 -1.24
C LYS A 108 -5.91 -12.33 -1.14
N LYS A 109 -5.85 -13.07 -2.26
CA LYS A 109 -5.39 -14.46 -2.28
C LYS A 109 -3.96 -14.60 -1.75
N TRP A 110 -3.08 -13.67 -2.11
CA TRP A 110 -1.71 -13.64 -1.61
C TRP A 110 -1.67 -13.32 -0.11
N LEU A 111 -2.38 -12.27 0.32
CA LEU A 111 -2.39 -11.81 1.72
C LEU A 111 -2.88 -12.89 2.70
N LEU A 112 -3.89 -13.68 2.30
CA LEU A 112 -4.42 -14.74 3.14
C LEU A 112 -3.45 -15.93 3.31
N LYS A 113 -2.52 -16.12 2.37
CA LYS A 113 -1.51 -17.19 2.41
C LYS A 113 -0.19 -16.77 3.05
N ALA A 114 0.07 -15.47 3.10
CA ALA A 114 1.28 -14.89 3.68
C ALA A 114 1.30 -14.98 5.21
#